data_AF-A0ABC9VK84-F1
#
_entry.id   AF-A0ABC9VK84-F1
#
_cell.length_a   1.000
_cell.length_b   1.000
_cell.length_c   1.000
_cell.angle_alpha   90.00
_cell.angle_beta   90.00
_cell.angle_gamma   90.00
#
_symmetry.space_group_name_H-M   'P 1'
#
loop_
_entity.id
_entity.type
_entity.pdbx_description
1 polymer ?
#
loop_
_entity_poly.entity_id
_entity_poly.type
_entity_poly.pdbx_seq_one_letter_code
_entity_poly.pdbx_strand_id
1 'polypeptide(L)'
;MKSIVKVGKDSAFDRLTKKKKIAVIRLFEGATLKSISQEIDCHINTIENWKNNEEFQQARIDYSIYALNHLLPDAVASLSQLINHSKTPAMVKLQAIQTVLKHANLLSDNSTPELDKAKIRKANADARVAEARAKAMEDNGADVELLLDKMMDTLAKEDLKHGSK
;
A
#
# COMPACT_ATOMS: atom_id res chain seq x y z
N MET A 1 5.97 -8.38 32.11
CA MET A 1 5.91 -7.08 31.40
C MET A 1 7.04 -7.08 30.36
N LYS A 2 6.74 -7.12 29.04
CA LYS A 2 7.79 -7.13 28.00
C LYS A 2 8.61 -5.83 28.10
N SER A 3 9.93 -5.94 28.08
CA SER A 3 10.85 -4.80 28.07
C SER A 3 10.59 -3.96 26.82
N ILE A 4 10.42 -2.65 26.98
CA ILE A 4 10.22 -1.73 25.86
C ILE A 4 11.55 -1.60 25.12
N VAL A 5 11.49 -1.79 23.81
CA VAL A 5 12.64 -1.72 22.90
C VAL A 5 13.19 -0.29 22.86
N LYS A 6 14.51 -0.15 22.66
CA LYS A 6 15.19 1.13 22.41
C LYS A 6 15.71 1.15 20.97
N VAL A 7 15.29 2.14 20.18
CA VAL A 7 15.51 2.17 18.73
C VAL A 7 16.85 2.82 18.36
N GLY A 8 17.28 3.88 19.05
CA GLY A 8 18.55 4.54 18.75
C GLY A 8 18.95 5.69 19.69
N LYS A 9 19.94 6.50 19.28
CA LYS A 9 20.34 7.73 20.01
C LYS A 9 19.24 8.79 19.89
N ASP A 10 18.32 8.80 20.86
CA ASP A 10 17.26 9.80 21.01
C ASP A 10 16.33 9.91 19.78
N SER A 11 15.80 8.77 19.32
CA SER A 11 14.78 8.75 18.28
C SER A 11 13.45 9.34 18.77
N ALA A 12 12.56 9.76 17.87
CA ALA A 12 11.22 10.21 18.25
C ALA A 12 10.46 9.10 18.97
N PHE A 13 10.69 7.84 18.57
CA PHE A 13 10.16 6.67 19.28
C PHE A 13 10.63 6.61 20.72
N ASP A 14 11.91 6.83 21.00
CA ASP A 14 12.47 6.74 22.35
C ASP A 14 11.92 7.82 23.30
N ARG A 15 11.52 8.98 22.77
CA ARG A 15 10.89 10.08 23.53
C ARG A 15 9.42 9.84 23.88
N LEU A 16 8.75 8.92 23.20
CA LEU A 16 7.34 8.63 23.47
C LEU A 16 7.12 8.02 24.87
N THR A 17 5.93 8.28 25.42
CA THR A 17 5.45 7.60 26.63
C THR A 17 5.28 6.10 26.40
N LYS A 18 5.33 5.31 27.47
CA LYS A 18 5.15 3.84 27.41
C LYS A 18 3.89 3.40 26.64
N LYS A 19 2.75 4.06 26.88
CA LYS A 19 1.48 3.77 26.18
C LYS A 19 1.61 4.03 24.68
N LYS A 20 2.18 5.18 24.29
CA LYS A 20 2.39 5.53 22.88
C LYS A 20 3.38 4.58 22.20
N LYS A 21 4.47 4.17 22.88
CA LYS A 21 5.42 3.16 22.35
C LYS A 21 4.74 1.82 22.08
N ILE A 22 3.93 1.33 23.02
CA ILE A 22 3.15 0.09 22.84
C ILE A 22 2.19 0.25 21.65
N ALA A 23 1.49 1.38 21.54
CA ALA A 23 0.61 1.64 20.41
C ALA A 23 1.37 1.61 19.07
N VAL A 24 2.55 2.22 18.97
CA VAL A 24 3.39 2.16 17.76
C VAL A 24 3.77 0.72 17.39
N ILE A 25 4.23 -0.06 18.37
CA ILE A 25 4.59 -1.48 18.17
C ILE A 25 3.39 -2.28 17.65
N ARG A 26 2.25 -2.16 18.32
CA ARG A 26 1.04 -2.91 17.97
C ARG A 26 0.45 -2.50 16.62
N LEU A 27 0.51 -1.22 16.28
CA LEU A 27 0.11 -0.74 14.96
C LEU A 27 1.00 -1.31 13.86
N PHE A 28 2.30 -1.48 14.10
CA PHE A 28 3.21 -2.14 13.16
C PHE A 28 2.89 -3.63 13.00
N GLU A 29 2.56 -4.32 14.10
CA GLU A 29 2.11 -5.72 14.10
C GLU A 29 0.73 -5.95 13.44
N GLY A 30 0.03 -4.88 13.04
CA GLY A 30 -1.30 -4.97 12.42
C GLY A 30 -2.46 -5.13 13.40
N ALA A 31 -2.25 -4.85 14.69
CA ALA A 31 -3.32 -4.92 15.68
C ALA A 31 -4.40 -3.85 15.46
N THR A 32 -5.64 -4.19 15.77
CA THR A 32 -6.77 -3.25 15.65
C THR A 32 -6.72 -2.18 16.74
N LEU A 33 -7.22 -0.98 16.45
CA LEU A 33 -7.26 0.11 17.44
C LEU A 33 -8.00 -0.29 18.72
N LYS A 34 -9.05 -1.10 18.60
CA LYS A 34 -9.82 -1.64 19.74
C LYS A 34 -8.96 -2.54 20.63
N SER A 35 -8.15 -3.42 20.04
CA SER A 35 -7.26 -4.29 20.82
C SER A 35 -6.18 -3.48 21.53
N ILE A 36 -5.61 -2.47 20.84
CA ILE A 36 -4.60 -1.58 21.41
C ILE A 36 -5.19 -0.76 22.56
N SER A 37 -6.39 -0.21 22.36
CA SER A 37 -7.06 0.64 23.34
C SER A 37 -7.36 -0.11 24.64
N GLN A 38 -7.71 -1.39 24.54
CA GLN A 38 -7.88 -2.28 25.69
C GLN A 38 -6.55 -2.60 26.38
N GLU A 39 -5.47 -2.84 25.62
CA GLU A 39 -4.15 -3.20 26.18
C GLU A 39 -3.51 -2.04 26.95
N ILE A 40 -3.61 -0.81 26.43
CA ILE A 40 -2.98 0.37 27.03
C ILE A 40 -3.93 1.21 27.87
N ASP A 41 -5.17 0.75 28.05
CA ASP A 41 -6.24 1.43 28.79
C ASP A 41 -6.39 2.90 28.36
N CYS A 42 -6.89 3.09 27.14
CA CYS A 42 -7.24 4.40 26.61
C CYS A 42 -8.44 4.33 25.66
N HIS A 43 -9.02 5.47 25.32
CA HIS A 43 -10.09 5.52 24.32
C HIS A 43 -9.52 5.33 22.89
N ILE A 44 -10.30 4.73 21.99
CA ILE A 44 -9.91 4.49 20.58
C ILE A 44 -9.54 5.83 19.91
N ASN A 45 -10.40 6.85 20.05
CA ASN A 45 -10.17 8.19 19.50
C ASN A 45 -8.86 8.82 19.99
N THR A 46 -8.35 8.46 21.17
CA THR A 46 -7.05 8.94 21.64
C THR A 46 -5.92 8.44 20.75
N ILE A 47 -5.98 7.16 20.33
CA ILE A 47 -5.01 6.56 19.43
C ILE A 47 -5.16 7.17 18.03
N GLU A 48 -6.39 7.43 17.58
CA GLU A 48 -6.64 8.12 16.31
C GLU A 48 -6.02 9.51 16.30
N ASN A 49 -6.21 10.28 17.37
CA ASN A 49 -5.61 11.61 17.51
C ASN A 49 -4.08 11.54 17.49
N TRP A 50 -3.47 10.50 18.08
CA TRP A 50 -2.02 10.32 18.00
C TRP A 50 -1.54 10.07 16.57
N LYS A 51 -2.32 9.39 15.72
CA LYS A 51 -1.91 9.17 14.32
C LYS A 51 -1.75 10.47 13.53
N ASN A 52 -2.38 11.56 13.97
CA ASN A 52 -2.28 12.88 13.35
C ASN A 52 -1.14 13.74 13.94
N ASN A 53 -0.48 13.27 15.00
CA ASN A 53 0.61 13.99 15.64
C ASN A 53 1.95 13.67 14.96
N GLU A 54 2.71 14.70 14.58
CA GLU A 54 3.98 14.57 13.86
C GLU A 54 5.03 13.73 14.61
N GLU A 55 5.19 13.94 15.93
CA GLU A 55 6.13 13.16 16.74
C GLU A 55 5.77 11.68 16.74
N PHE A 56 4.48 11.36 16.83
CA PHE A 56 4.00 9.98 16.78
C PHE A 56 4.18 9.35 15.40
N GLN A 57 3.96 10.12 14.32
CA GLN A 57 4.24 9.65 12.96
C GLN A 57 5.73 9.36 12.75
N GLN A 58 6.60 10.26 13.20
CA GLN A 58 8.06 10.06 13.13
C GLN A 58 8.49 8.84 13.95
N ALA A 59 7.94 8.67 15.15
CA ALA A 59 8.20 7.49 15.97
C ALA A 59 7.76 6.18 15.30
N ARG A 60 6.68 6.19 14.51
CA ARG A 60 6.28 5.01 13.71
C ARG A 60 7.29 4.70 12.62
N ILE A 61 7.83 5.72 11.95
CA ILE A 61 8.87 5.55 10.94
C ILE A 61 10.14 5.00 11.58
N ASP A 62 10.61 5.61 12.67
CA ASP A 62 11.81 5.20 13.41
C ASP A 62 11.70 3.72 13.84
N TYR A 63 10.58 3.33 14.44
CA TYR A 63 10.34 1.95 14.84
C TYR A 63 10.24 0.99 13.65
N SER A 64 9.62 1.39 12.55
CA SER A 64 9.51 0.55 11.35
C SER A 64 10.88 0.25 10.74
N ILE A 65 11.75 1.26 10.65
CA ILE A 65 13.14 1.08 10.18
C ILE A 65 13.88 0.12 11.11
N TYR A 66 13.77 0.32 12.43
CA TYR A 66 14.36 -0.58 13.41
C TYR A 66 13.87 -2.02 13.24
N ALA A 67 12.56 -2.23 13.18
CA ALA A 67 11.97 -3.56 13.09
C ALA A 67 12.36 -4.27 11.80
N LEU A 68 12.33 -3.55 10.67
CA LEU A 68 12.75 -4.09 9.37
C LEU A 68 14.25 -4.41 9.33
N ASN A 69 15.10 -3.58 9.94
CA ASN A 69 16.53 -3.86 10.04
C ASN A 69 16.81 -5.13 10.88
N HIS A 70 15.98 -5.43 11.88
CA HIS A 70 16.09 -6.68 12.65
C HIS A 70 15.57 -7.90 11.89
N LEU A 71 14.62 -7.71 10.96
CA LEU A 71 14.13 -8.77 10.07
C LEU A 71 15.07 -9.03 8.88
N LEU A 72 15.93 -8.07 8.54
CA LEU A 72 16.80 -8.13 7.37
C LEU A 72 17.72 -9.37 7.35
N PRO A 73 18.40 -9.78 8.44
CA PRO A 73 19.24 -10.98 8.45
C PRO A 73 18.45 -12.26 8.11
N ASP A 74 17.26 -12.42 8.69
CA ASP A 74 16.39 -13.58 8.44
C ASP A 74 15.86 -13.60 7.01
N ALA A 75 15.52 -12.42 6.47
CA ALA A 75 15.12 -12.28 5.07
C ALA A 75 16.27 -12.66 4.11
N VAL A 76 17.49 -12.22 4.39
CA VAL A 76 18.69 -12.58 3.60
C VAL A 76 18.98 -14.09 3.70
N ALA A 77 18.86 -14.68 4.89
CA ALA A 77 19.00 -16.12 5.08
C ALA A 77 17.95 -16.90 4.27
N SER A 78 16.70 -16.43 4.27
CA SER A 78 15.60 -17.03 3.50
C SER A 78 15.85 -16.94 1.99
N LEU A 79 16.36 -15.80 1.49
CA LEU A 79 16.77 -15.66 0.09
C LEU A 79 17.88 -16.63 -0.28
N SER A 80 18.90 -16.80 0.57
CA SER A 80 19.98 -17.77 0.37
C SER A 80 19.46 -19.21 0.31
N GLN A 81 18.54 -19.58 1.21
CA GLN A 81 17.88 -20.89 1.18
C GLN A 81 17.11 -21.09 -0.13
N LEU A 82 16.35 -20.09 -0.57
CA LEU A 82 15.57 -20.15 -1.80
C LEU A 82 16.47 -20.34 -3.03
N ILE A 83 17.61 -19.64 -3.09
CA ILE A 83 18.61 -19.75 -4.17
C ILE A 83 19.21 -21.16 -4.21
N ASN A 84 19.59 -21.70 -3.05
CA ASN A 84 20.29 -22.98 -2.95
C ASN A 84 19.37 -24.20 -3.02
N HIS A 85 18.07 -24.03 -2.77
CA HIS A 85 17.12 -25.13 -2.77
C HIS A 85 16.95 -25.74 -4.18
N SER A 86 17.05 -27.07 -4.27
CA SER A 86 17.13 -27.80 -5.54
C SER A 86 15.85 -27.73 -6.36
N LYS A 87 14.68 -27.64 -5.72
CA LYS A 87 13.36 -27.58 -6.38
C LYS A 87 12.91 -26.17 -6.76
N THR A 88 13.65 -25.12 -6.37
CA THR A 88 13.27 -23.75 -6.69
C THR A 88 13.40 -23.52 -8.20
N PRO A 89 12.35 -23.02 -8.90
CA PRO A 89 12.43 -22.75 -10.32
C PRO A 89 13.53 -21.74 -10.65
N ALA A 90 14.22 -21.92 -11.79
CA ALA A 90 15.36 -21.09 -12.18
C ALA A 90 15.05 -19.58 -12.20
N MET A 91 13.84 -19.20 -12.64
CA MET A 91 13.41 -17.80 -12.64
C MET A 91 13.27 -17.21 -11.23
N VAL A 92 12.82 -17.98 -10.25
CA VAL A 92 12.69 -17.52 -8.85
C VAL A 92 14.08 -17.38 -8.23
N LYS A 93 15.01 -18.29 -8.54
CA LYS A 93 16.43 -18.15 -8.14
C LYS A 93 17.05 -16.88 -8.72
N LEU A 94 16.85 -16.64 -10.02
CA LEU A 94 17.35 -15.44 -10.69
C LEU A 94 16.79 -14.16 -10.05
N GLN A 95 15.49 -14.11 -9.77
CA GLN A 95 14.84 -12.97 -9.10
C GLN A 95 15.38 -12.72 -7.69
N ALA A 96 15.62 -13.79 -6.91
CA ALA A 96 16.22 -13.68 -5.58
C ALA A 96 17.65 -13.13 -5.65
N ILE A 97 18.48 -13.66 -6.56
CA ILE A 97 19.85 -13.18 -6.80
C ILE A 97 19.83 -11.71 -7.23
N GLN A 98 18.98 -11.33 -8.18
CA GLN A 98 18.85 -9.94 -8.63
C GLN A 98 18.44 -9.00 -7.48
N THR A 99 17.51 -9.43 -6.62
CA THR A 99 17.08 -8.64 -5.46
C THR A 99 18.24 -8.37 -4.49
N VAL A 100 19.03 -9.41 -4.18
CA VAL A 100 20.22 -9.29 -3.32
C VAL A 100 21.25 -8.33 -3.94
N LEU A 101 21.56 -8.49 -5.23
CA LEU A 101 22.54 -7.66 -5.91
C LEU A 101 22.10 -6.19 -6.04
N LYS A 102 20.80 -5.92 -6.24
CA LYS A 102 20.25 -4.55 -6.23
C LYS A 102 20.40 -3.91 -4.85
N HIS A 103 20.07 -4.63 -3.79
CA HIS A 103 20.19 -4.11 -2.42
C HIS A 103 21.64 -3.90 -1.99
N ALA A 104 22.56 -4.74 -2.45
CA ALA A 104 23.99 -4.56 -2.24
C ALA A 104 24.59 -3.43 -3.09
N ASN A 105 23.78 -2.76 -3.92
CA ASN A 105 24.22 -1.75 -4.88
C ASN A 105 25.30 -2.27 -5.86
N LEU A 106 25.31 -3.59 -6.09
CA LEU A 106 26.25 -4.31 -6.97
C LEU A 106 25.73 -4.43 -8.40
N LEU A 107 24.42 -4.29 -8.59
CA LEU A 107 23.86 -3.93 -9.87
C LEU A 107 23.95 -2.41 -9.98
N SER A 108 24.73 -1.90 -10.94
CA SER A 108 24.51 -0.54 -11.37
C SER A 108 23.13 -0.52 -11.98
N ASP A 109 22.16 -0.06 -11.19
CA ASP A 109 20.99 0.56 -11.77
C ASP A 109 21.59 1.68 -12.63
N ASN A 110 21.60 1.52 -13.96
CA ASN A 110 21.92 2.60 -14.90
C ASN A 110 20.83 3.70 -14.84
N SER A 111 20.24 3.91 -13.67
CA SER A 111 19.33 4.95 -13.28
C SER A 111 20.15 6.23 -13.20
N THR A 112 20.27 6.90 -14.34
CA THR A 112 20.62 8.31 -14.33
C THR A 112 19.37 9.10 -13.93
N PRO A 113 19.52 10.30 -13.35
CA PRO A 113 18.40 11.19 -13.06
C PRO A 113 17.50 11.45 -14.27
N GLU A 114 18.03 11.37 -15.50
CA GLU A 114 17.24 11.47 -16.73
C GLU A 114 16.33 10.26 -16.97
N LEU A 115 16.80 9.05 -16.66
CA LEU A 115 16.04 7.81 -16.87
C LEU A 115 14.85 7.72 -15.91
N ASP A 116 15.03 8.11 -14.65
CA ASP A 116 13.93 8.11 -13.67
C ASP A 116 12.89 9.20 -13.98
N LYS A 117 13.34 10.38 -14.45
CA LYS A 117 12.43 11.40 -15.01
C LYS A 117 11.68 10.88 -16.24
N ALA A 118 12.30 10.05 -17.08
CA ALA A 118 11.63 9.44 -18.23
C ALA A 118 10.58 8.39 -17.80
N LYS A 119 10.89 7.55 -16.82
CA LYS A 119 9.93 6.58 -16.24
C LYS A 119 8.73 7.28 -15.61
N ILE A 120 8.95 8.35 -14.85
CA ILE A 120 7.87 9.15 -14.24
C ILE A 120 7.00 9.80 -15.33
N ARG A 121 7.62 10.39 -16.37
CA ARG A 121 6.87 10.98 -17.50
C ARG A 121 6.03 9.95 -18.24
N LYS A 122 6.55 8.73 -18.44
CA LYS A 122 5.82 7.62 -19.06
C LYS A 122 4.65 7.18 -18.19
N ALA A 123 4.88 6.94 -16.89
CA ALA A 123 3.82 6.57 -15.96
C ALA A 123 2.70 7.62 -15.91
N ASN A 124 3.05 8.90 -15.92
CA ASN A 124 2.06 10.00 -15.97
C ASN A 124 1.29 10.05 -17.30
N ALA A 125 1.95 9.77 -18.43
CA ALA A 125 1.28 9.71 -19.73
C ALA A 125 0.31 8.51 -19.80
N ASP A 126 0.75 7.34 -19.32
CA ASP A 126 -0.08 6.14 -19.25
C ASP A 126 -1.29 6.35 -18.33
N ALA A 127 -1.12 7.02 -17.19
CA ALA A 127 -2.21 7.42 -16.31
C ALA A 127 -3.20 8.37 -17.00
N ARG A 128 -2.71 9.39 -17.72
CA ARG A 128 -3.58 10.30 -18.49
C ARG A 128 -4.36 9.60 -19.60
N VAL A 129 -3.76 8.61 -20.26
CA VAL A 129 -4.45 7.79 -21.28
C VAL A 129 -5.52 6.94 -20.63
N ALA A 130 -5.24 6.36 -19.46
CA ALA A 130 -6.22 5.59 -18.70
C ALA A 130 -7.40 6.47 -18.23
N GLU A 131 -7.13 7.67 -17.72
CA GLU A 131 -8.16 8.65 -17.34
C GLU A 131 -9.00 9.09 -18.54
N ALA A 132 -8.38 9.40 -19.68
CA ALA A 132 -9.10 9.79 -20.89
C ALA A 132 -9.98 8.64 -21.41
N ARG A 133 -9.51 7.40 -21.33
CA ARG A 133 -10.30 6.21 -21.67
C ARG A 133 -11.46 6.00 -20.70
N ALA A 134 -11.25 6.18 -19.40
CA ALA A 134 -12.29 6.07 -18.39
C ALA A 134 -13.38 7.13 -18.60
N LYS A 135 -12.99 8.39 -18.85
CA LYS A 135 -13.92 9.49 -19.11
C LYS A 135 -14.73 9.28 -20.39
N ALA A 136 -14.09 8.80 -21.46
CA ALA A 136 -14.80 8.45 -22.68
C ALA A 136 -15.80 7.28 -22.48
N MET A 137 -15.52 6.35 -21.56
CA MET A 137 -16.47 5.28 -21.21
C MET A 137 -17.63 5.80 -20.35
N GLU A 138 -17.39 6.77 -19.46
CA GLU A 138 -18.43 7.41 -18.66
C GLU A 138 -19.38 8.26 -19.52
N ASP A 139 -18.83 9.10 -20.41
CA ASP A 139 -19.61 9.96 -21.31
C ASP A 139 -20.47 9.13 -22.30
N ASN A 140 -19.93 8.02 -22.84
CA ASN A 140 -20.70 7.13 -23.72
C ASN A 140 -21.72 6.25 -22.97
N GLY A 141 -21.53 5.98 -21.68
CA GLY A 141 -22.48 5.22 -20.87
C GLY A 141 -23.80 5.99 -20.65
N ALA A 142 -23.70 7.30 -20.41
CA ALA A 142 -24.85 8.17 -20.19
C ALA A 142 -25.74 8.33 -21.44
N ASP A 143 -25.14 8.45 -22.63
CA ASP A 143 -25.89 8.58 -23.89
C ASP A 143 -26.59 7.28 -24.30
N VAL A 144 -26.02 6.11 -23.97
CA VAL A 144 -26.63 4.80 -24.23
C VAL A 144 -27.82 4.55 -23.31
N GLU A 145 -27.73 4.94 -22.04
CA GLU A 145 -28.84 4.81 -21.08
C GLU A 145 -30.05 5.66 -21.49
N LEU A 146 -29.81 6.90 -21.95
CA LEU A 146 -30.87 7.79 -22.45
C LEU A 146 -31.52 7.28 -23.76
N LEU A 147 -30.75 6.61 -24.62
CA LEU A 147 -31.25 5.99 -25.85
C LEU A 147 -32.10 4.76 -25.56
N LEU A 148 -31.65 3.91 -24.63
CA LEU A 148 -32.41 2.72 -24.19
C LEU A 148 -33.73 3.11 -23.53
N ASP A 149 -33.73 4.15 -22.70
CA ASP A 149 -34.93 4.65 -22.03
C ASP A 149 -35.96 5.18 -23.06
N LYS A 150 -35.51 5.96 -24.06
CA LYS A 150 -36.36 6.41 -25.17
C LYS A 150 -36.92 5.26 -26.01
N MET A 151 -36.14 4.19 -26.23
CA MET A 151 -36.60 3.01 -26.98
C MET A 151 -37.64 2.21 -26.19
N MET A 152 -37.47 2.05 -24.87
CA MET A 152 -38.47 1.43 -24.02
C MET A 152 -39.76 2.25 -23.95
N ASP A 153 -39.65 3.57 -23.86
CA ASP A 153 -40.79 4.49 -23.89
C ASP A 153 -41.60 4.44 -25.18
N THR A 154 -40.92 4.24 -26.32
CA THR A 154 -41.59 4.11 -27.63
C THR A 154 -42.26 2.76 -27.77
N LEU A 155 -41.60 1.67 -27.37
CA LEU A 155 -42.20 0.33 -27.37
C LEU A 155 -43.42 0.24 -26.43
N ALA A 156 -43.35 0.85 -25.24
CA ALA A 156 -44.49 0.90 -24.31
C ALA A 156 -45.68 1.69 -24.89
N LYS A 157 -45.42 2.79 -25.63
CA LYS A 157 -46.46 3.57 -26.32
C LYS A 157 -47.05 2.85 -27.53
N GLU A 158 -46.27 2.01 -28.20
CA GLU A 158 -46.74 1.19 -29.32
C GLU A 158 -47.59 0.00 -28.84
N ASP A 159 -47.23 -0.66 -27.73
CA ASP A 159 -48.03 -1.73 -27.12
C ASP A 159 -49.39 -1.22 -26.61
N LEU A 160 -49.45 -0.02 -26.02
CA LEU A 160 -50.71 0.61 -25.61
C LEU A 160 -51.64 0.95 -26.79
N LYS A 161 -51.09 1.17 -27.99
CA LYS A 161 -51.87 1.39 -29.22
C LYS A 161 -52.39 0.10 -29.85
N HIS A 162 -51.74 -1.04 -29.61
CA HIS A 162 -52.15 -2.34 -30.17
C HIS A 162 -52.98 -3.21 -29.22
N GLY A 163 -53.06 -2.88 -27.93
CA GLY A 163 -53.90 -3.58 -26.95
C GLY A 163 -55.40 -3.22 -26.93
N SER A 164 -55.88 -2.29 -27.76
CA SER A 164 -57.31 -2.01 -27.92
C SER A 164 -57.90 -2.69 -29.16
N LYS A 165 -58.11 -4.01 -29.07
CA LYS A 165 -59.06 -4.74 -29.92
C LYS A 165 -59.69 -5.88 -29.16
#